data_AF-X1TMT6-F1
#
_entry.id   AF-X1TMT6-F1
#
_cell.length_a   1.000
_cell.length_b   1.000
_cell.length_c   1.000
_cell.angle_alpha   90.00
_cell.angle_beta   90.00
_cell.angle_gamma   90.00
#
_symmetry.space_group_name_H-M   'P 1'
#
loop_
_entity.id
_entity.type
_entity.pdbx_description
1 polymer ?
#
loop_
_entity_poly.entity_id
_entity_poly.type
_entity_poly.pdbx_seq_one_letter_code
_entity_poly.pdbx_strand_id
1 'polypeptide(L)'
;HRVNMSFEASGESLDGTSLVIDTEITRYKWRGADGSFPDYEKLIPAEANVTAHLDTVEAGKAIASLKVLADSKSYPIDLHLNGGIVMSSPDDKGEVTMPADIEGGEVKVRIDGAFLTEALRACGGMVDLKLTDGKSPVLFVVDGYQLVVMPMLTADSQKPEGETQTAEPEPEAEDTEAEQAEAVAVVKAEKPKRSRKKEPVAVA
;
A
#
# COMPACT_ATOMS: atom_id res chain seq x y z
N HIS A 1 24.07 -36.02 8.69
CA HIS A 1 25.28 -35.19 8.67
C HIS A 1 25.37 -34.36 9.94
N ARG A 2 26.56 -34.15 10.47
CA ARG A 2 26.77 -33.25 11.62
C ARG A 2 27.24 -31.88 11.10
N VAL A 3 26.39 -30.88 11.23
CA VAL A 3 26.75 -29.48 11.04
C VAL A 3 27.00 -28.87 12.41
N ASN A 4 28.11 -28.16 12.58
CA ASN A 4 28.36 -27.34 13.76
C ASN A 4 28.30 -25.86 13.34
N MET A 5 27.65 -25.04 14.16
CA MET A 5 27.50 -23.60 13.93
C MET A 5 28.06 -22.86 15.14
N SER A 6 29.02 -21.98 14.90
CA SER A 6 29.66 -21.18 15.94
C SER A 6 29.85 -19.74 15.49
N PHE A 7 30.04 -18.85 16.47
CA PHE A 7 30.37 -17.46 16.24
C PHE A 7 31.81 -17.21 16.73
N GLU A 8 32.66 -16.69 15.86
CA GLU A 8 34.06 -16.34 16.15
C GLU A 8 34.29 -14.84 15.98
N ALA A 9 35.01 -14.20 16.90
CA ALA A 9 35.47 -12.82 16.71
C ALA A 9 36.42 -12.71 15.50
N SER A 10 36.29 -11.66 14.68
CA SER A 10 37.13 -11.47 13.50
C SER A 10 38.49 -10.81 13.82
N GLY A 11 39.37 -11.58 14.47
CA GLY A 11 40.79 -11.22 14.65
C GLY A 11 41.08 -10.27 15.82
N GLU A 12 42.23 -9.60 15.78
CA GLU A 12 42.73 -8.73 16.86
C GLU A 12 42.09 -7.32 16.87
N SER A 13 41.36 -6.95 15.82
CA SER A 13 40.60 -5.69 15.74
C SER A 13 39.13 -5.91 16.13
N LEU A 14 38.58 -4.99 16.92
CA LEU A 14 37.26 -5.06 17.60
C LEU A 14 36.02 -5.15 16.68
N ASP A 15 36.18 -5.13 15.37
CA ASP A 15 35.10 -4.90 14.41
C ASP A 15 34.60 -6.19 13.74
N GLY A 16 33.77 -6.96 14.46
CA GLY A 16 32.87 -7.93 13.85
C GLY A 16 32.83 -9.33 14.46
N THR A 17 31.63 -9.92 14.44
CA THR A 17 31.43 -11.35 14.69
C THR A 17 31.32 -12.08 13.34
N SER A 18 32.03 -13.20 13.20
CA SER A 18 31.93 -14.09 12.04
C SER A 18 31.06 -15.30 12.36
N LEU A 19 30.12 -15.63 11.48
CA LEU A 19 29.44 -16.93 11.49
C LEU A 19 30.37 -17.98 10.88
N VAL A 20 30.59 -19.07 11.59
CA VAL A 20 31.33 -20.24 11.14
C VAL A 20 30.38 -21.43 11.04
N ILE A 21 30.35 -22.05 9.86
CA ILE A 21 29.57 -23.26 9.61
C ILE A 21 30.55 -24.37 9.24
N ASP A 22 30.74 -25.31 10.16
CA ASP A 22 31.55 -26.49 9.97
C ASP A 22 30.68 -27.65 9.48
N THR A 23 31.01 -28.13 8.29
CA THR A 23 30.51 -29.40 7.73
C THR A 23 31.57 -30.49 7.88
N GLU A 24 31.26 -31.72 7.48
CA GLU A 24 32.17 -32.88 7.60
C GLU A 24 33.49 -32.73 6.82
N ILE A 25 33.54 -31.86 5.81
CA ILE A 25 34.73 -31.66 4.94
C ILE A 25 35.11 -30.18 4.71
N THR A 26 34.19 -29.23 4.95
CA THR A 26 34.37 -27.81 4.60
C THR A 26 33.96 -26.90 5.76
N ARG A 27 34.84 -25.96 6.10
CA ARG A 27 34.56 -24.83 7.00
C ARG A 27 34.19 -23.60 6.15
N TYR A 28 33.00 -23.06 6.36
CA TYR A 28 32.60 -21.77 5.82
C TYR A 28 32.76 -20.70 6.91
N LYS A 29 33.35 -19.55 6.56
CA LYS A 29 33.45 -18.39 7.46
C LYS A 29 32.88 -17.16 6.76
N TRP A 30 31.85 -16.57 7.36
CA TRP A 30 31.16 -15.39 6.85
C TRP A 30 31.29 -14.25 7.86
N ARG A 31 31.80 -13.09 7.45
CA ARG A 31 31.85 -11.90 8.31
C ARG A 31 30.46 -11.27 8.36
N GLY A 32 29.92 -11.03 9.55
CA GLY A 32 28.66 -10.28 9.69
C GLY A 32 28.74 -8.91 9.03
N ALA A 33 27.60 -8.41 8.54
CA ALA A 33 27.48 -7.02 8.12
C ALA A 33 27.22 -6.13 9.35
N ASP A 34 27.91 -5.00 9.45
CA ASP A 34 27.73 -4.06 10.54
C ASP A 34 26.47 -3.20 10.31
N GLY A 35 25.55 -3.21 11.28
CA GLY A 35 24.30 -2.45 11.24
C GLY A 35 23.25 -3.01 12.19
N SER A 36 22.18 -2.24 12.43
CA SER A 36 20.97 -2.76 13.09
C SER A 36 20.05 -3.36 12.04
N PHE A 37 19.65 -4.61 12.22
CA PHE A 37 18.56 -5.17 11.43
C PHE A 37 17.24 -4.43 11.75
N PRO A 38 16.32 -4.25 10.78
CA PRO A 38 15.02 -3.63 11.04
C PRO A 38 14.20 -4.45 12.05
N ASP A 39 13.45 -3.74 12.89
CA ASP A 39 12.49 -4.34 13.82
C ASP A 39 11.23 -4.78 13.07
N TYR A 40 11.31 -5.97 12.48
CA TYR A 40 10.27 -6.55 11.62
C TYR A 40 9.06 -7.06 12.41
N GLU A 41 9.21 -7.34 13.71
CA GLU A 41 8.13 -7.82 14.58
C GLU A 41 6.99 -6.79 14.65
N LYS A 42 7.33 -5.50 14.60
CA LYS A 42 6.37 -4.38 14.51
C LYS A 42 5.56 -4.31 13.21
N LEU A 43 5.94 -5.05 12.17
CA LEU A 43 5.20 -5.13 10.90
C LEU A 43 4.20 -6.27 10.86
N ILE A 44 4.24 -7.19 11.84
CA ILE A 44 3.33 -8.33 11.94
C ILE A 44 2.06 -7.84 12.65
N PRO A 45 0.87 -7.87 12.02
CA PRO A 45 -0.38 -7.48 12.67
C PRO A 45 -0.68 -8.41 13.86
N ALA A 46 -0.87 -7.84 15.06
CA ALA A 46 -1.20 -8.59 16.27
C ALA A 46 -2.68 -9.04 16.30
N GLU A 47 -3.55 -8.31 15.61
CA GLU A 47 -4.97 -8.59 15.44
C GLU A 47 -5.28 -8.61 13.93
N ALA A 48 -6.33 -9.34 13.54
CA ALA A 48 -6.81 -9.42 12.16
C ALA A 48 -8.33 -9.34 12.17
N ASN A 49 -8.89 -8.42 11.36
CA ASN A 49 -10.33 -8.23 11.22
C ASN A 49 -10.95 -9.18 10.19
N VAL A 50 -10.14 -9.60 9.22
CA VAL A 50 -10.52 -10.53 8.15
C VAL A 50 -9.43 -11.58 7.98
N THR A 51 -9.84 -12.85 7.97
CA THR A 51 -9.00 -13.98 7.56
C THR A 51 -9.64 -14.63 6.34
N ALA A 52 -8.88 -14.84 5.28
CA ALA A 52 -9.33 -15.53 4.07
C ALA A 52 -8.45 -16.74 3.78
N HIS A 53 -9.08 -17.90 3.63
CA HIS A 53 -8.42 -19.14 3.25
C HIS A 53 -8.51 -19.32 1.73
N LEU A 54 -7.36 -19.44 1.06
CA LEU A 54 -7.28 -19.50 -0.40
C LEU A 54 -6.25 -20.52 -0.90
N ASP A 55 -6.54 -21.16 -2.03
CA ASP A 55 -5.59 -22.01 -2.74
C ASP A 55 -4.59 -21.15 -3.52
N THR A 56 -3.30 -21.28 -3.17
CA THR A 56 -2.18 -20.61 -3.83
C THR A 56 -2.08 -20.94 -5.33
N VAL A 57 -2.55 -22.11 -5.77
CA VAL A 57 -2.54 -22.53 -7.17
C VAL A 57 -3.63 -21.82 -7.98
N GLU A 58 -4.82 -21.61 -7.41
CA GLU A 58 -5.89 -20.87 -8.08
C GLU A 58 -5.61 -19.37 -8.09
N ALA A 59 -5.22 -18.80 -6.94
CA ALA A 59 -4.79 -17.41 -6.84
C ALA A 59 -3.60 -17.11 -7.77
N GLY A 60 -2.62 -18.01 -7.83
CA GLY A 60 -1.47 -17.89 -8.75
C GLY A 60 -1.85 -17.89 -10.23
N LYS A 61 -2.91 -18.62 -10.63
CA LYS A 61 -3.46 -18.57 -12.00
C LYS A 61 -4.22 -17.28 -12.25
N ALA A 62 -5.03 -16.81 -11.30
CA ALA A 62 -5.76 -15.54 -11.40
C ALA A 62 -4.80 -14.37 -11.63
N ILE A 63 -3.75 -14.28 -10.82
CA ILE A 63 -2.70 -13.26 -10.93
C ILE A 63 -1.93 -13.38 -12.24
N ALA A 64 -1.63 -14.61 -12.70
CA ALA A 64 -0.97 -14.82 -13.99
C ALA A 64 -1.84 -14.33 -15.17
N SER A 65 -3.16 -14.48 -15.11
CA SER A 65 -4.09 -13.94 -16.11
C SER A 65 -4.11 -12.41 -16.10
N LEU A 66 -4.24 -11.79 -14.92
CA LEU A 66 -4.20 -10.32 -14.77
C LEU A 66 -2.86 -9.73 -15.24
N LYS A 67 -1.74 -10.42 -14.98
CA LYS A 67 -0.41 -10.02 -15.45
C LYS A 67 -0.30 -9.93 -16.98
N VAL A 68 -1.01 -10.76 -17.73
CA VAL A 68 -1.00 -10.71 -19.21
C VAL A 68 -1.70 -9.45 -19.74
N LEU A 69 -2.61 -8.86 -18.96
CA LEU A 69 -3.34 -7.63 -19.31
C LEU A 69 -2.59 -6.36 -18.89
N ALA A 70 -1.54 -6.49 -18.06
CA ALA A 70 -0.76 -5.37 -17.58
C ALA A 70 0.33 -4.95 -18.59
N ASP A 71 0.22 -3.73 -19.11
CA ASP A 71 1.19 -3.14 -20.06
C ASP A 71 2.55 -2.78 -19.42
N SER A 72 2.73 -3.03 -18.12
CA SER A 72 3.77 -2.44 -17.27
C SER A 72 4.46 -3.51 -16.40
N LYS A 73 5.72 -3.24 -16.01
CA LYS A 73 6.51 -4.15 -15.17
C LYS A 73 5.95 -4.30 -13.74
N SER A 74 5.37 -3.23 -13.19
CA SER A 74 4.55 -3.29 -11.97
C SER A 74 3.09 -3.45 -12.36
N TYR A 75 2.45 -4.48 -11.83
CA TYR A 75 1.04 -4.80 -12.10
C TYR A 75 0.30 -4.84 -10.77
N PRO A 76 -0.18 -3.67 -10.28
CA PRO A 76 -1.00 -3.63 -9.09
C PRO A 76 -2.29 -4.43 -9.30
N ILE A 77 -2.73 -5.12 -8.25
CA ILE A 77 -3.97 -5.90 -8.23
C ILE A 77 -4.79 -5.41 -7.04
N ASP A 78 -6.04 -5.05 -7.29
CA ASP A 78 -7.04 -4.80 -6.26
C ASP A 78 -7.63 -6.14 -5.84
N LEU A 79 -7.50 -6.49 -4.57
CA LEU A 79 -8.20 -7.61 -3.94
C LEU A 79 -9.39 -7.06 -3.17
N HIS A 80 -10.57 -7.58 -3.47
CA HIS A 80 -11.80 -7.30 -2.77
C HIS A 80 -12.32 -8.58 -2.12
N LEU A 81 -12.43 -8.58 -0.79
CA LEU A 81 -12.90 -9.69 0.00
C LEU A 81 -14.37 -9.46 0.35
N ASN A 82 -15.30 -10.15 -0.31
CA ASN A 82 -16.73 -10.11 -0.02
C ASN A 82 -17.37 -11.45 -0.41
N GLY A 83 -17.54 -12.36 0.56
CA GLY A 83 -18.10 -13.71 0.34
C GLY A 83 -17.28 -14.61 -0.60
N GLY A 84 -16.13 -14.14 -1.04
CA GLY A 84 -15.18 -14.72 -2.00
C GLY A 84 -14.12 -13.65 -2.32
N ILE A 85 -13.07 -14.05 -3.04
CA ILE A 85 -12.00 -13.11 -3.44
C ILE A 85 -12.22 -12.69 -4.89
N VAL A 86 -12.39 -11.38 -5.11
CA VAL A 86 -12.32 -10.76 -6.43
C VAL A 86 -10.96 -10.10 -6.58
N MET A 87 -10.23 -10.47 -7.63
CA MET A 87 -8.97 -9.83 -8.02
C MET A 87 -9.20 -9.04 -9.30
N SER A 88 -9.00 -7.72 -9.28
CA SER A 88 -9.14 -6.86 -10.47
C SER A 88 -7.88 -6.05 -10.75
N SER A 89 -7.71 -5.64 -12.00
CA SER A 89 -6.71 -4.66 -12.39
C SER A 89 -7.24 -3.24 -12.13
N PRO A 90 -6.46 -2.30 -11.57
CA PRO A 90 -6.86 -0.90 -11.34
C PRO A 90 -7.23 -0.07 -12.58
N ASP A 91 -7.08 -0.61 -13.78
CA ASP A 91 -7.50 -0.03 -15.06
C ASP A 91 -8.75 -0.71 -15.64
N ASP A 92 -9.44 -1.52 -14.84
CA ASP A 92 -10.66 -2.28 -15.15
C ASP A 92 -10.57 -3.17 -16.41
N LYS A 93 -9.35 -3.47 -16.90
CA LYS A 93 -9.13 -4.34 -18.06
C LYS A 93 -9.41 -5.82 -17.81
N GLY A 94 -9.48 -6.24 -16.54
CA GLY A 94 -9.69 -7.63 -16.18
C GLY A 94 -10.04 -7.82 -14.71
N GLU A 95 -10.89 -8.82 -14.47
CA GLU A 95 -11.39 -9.23 -13.17
C GLU A 95 -11.39 -10.77 -13.12
N VAL A 96 -11.02 -11.34 -11.97
CA VAL A 96 -11.11 -12.77 -11.69
C VAL A 96 -11.72 -12.96 -10.32
N THR A 97 -12.90 -13.58 -10.27
CA THR A 97 -13.54 -14.04 -9.03
C THR A 97 -13.11 -15.46 -8.73
N MET A 98 -12.74 -15.76 -7.48
CA MET A 98 -12.48 -17.11 -7.00
C MET A 98 -13.18 -17.39 -5.67
N PRO A 99 -13.67 -18.63 -5.44
CA PRO A 99 -14.19 -19.01 -4.14
C PRO A 99 -13.06 -19.01 -3.10
N ALA A 100 -13.36 -18.49 -1.92
CA ALA A 100 -12.46 -18.49 -0.78
C ALA A 100 -13.32 -18.44 0.49
N ASP A 101 -12.92 -19.17 1.53
CA ASP A 101 -13.60 -19.12 2.81
C ASP A 101 -13.11 -17.88 3.57
N ILE A 102 -13.99 -16.93 3.82
CA ILE A 102 -13.68 -15.64 4.45
C ILE A 102 -14.37 -15.54 5.80
N GLU A 103 -13.57 -15.39 6.86
CA GLU A 103 -14.00 -15.08 8.22
C GLU A 103 -13.76 -13.58 8.48
N GLY A 104 -14.83 -12.80 8.63
CA GLY A 104 -14.74 -11.37 8.97
C GLY A 104 -15.68 -10.47 8.16
N GLY A 105 -15.31 -9.19 8.08
CA GLY A 105 -16.00 -8.18 7.26
C GLY A 105 -15.46 -8.08 5.83
N GLU A 106 -15.91 -7.06 5.10
CA GLU A 106 -15.45 -6.75 3.74
C GLU A 106 -14.21 -5.84 3.77
N VAL A 107 -13.18 -6.15 2.96
CA VAL A 107 -11.97 -5.33 2.84
C VAL A 107 -11.52 -5.24 1.38
N LYS A 108 -11.13 -4.03 0.94
CA LYS A 108 -10.47 -3.77 -0.33
C LYS A 108 -9.02 -3.37 -0.09
N VAL A 109 -8.07 -4.07 -0.72
CA VAL A 109 -6.63 -3.81 -0.59
C VAL A 109 -5.93 -3.91 -1.95
N ARG A 110 -5.00 -2.99 -2.25
CA ARG A 110 -4.17 -3.05 -3.46
C ARG A 110 -2.80 -3.61 -3.13
N ILE A 111 -2.31 -4.57 -3.90
CA ILE A 111 -0.98 -5.18 -3.72
C ILE A 111 -0.25 -5.21 -5.07
N ASP A 112 1.06 -5.05 -5.11
CA ASP A 112 1.82 -5.34 -6.34
C ASP A 112 1.77 -6.86 -6.62
N GLY A 113 1.26 -7.22 -7.80
CA GLY A 113 1.13 -8.61 -8.21
C GLY A 113 2.45 -9.39 -8.25
N ALA A 114 3.61 -8.71 -8.34
CA ALA A 114 4.91 -9.34 -8.19
C ALA A 114 5.11 -9.90 -6.77
N PHE A 115 4.92 -9.08 -5.74
CA PHE A 115 5.03 -9.52 -4.34
C PHE A 115 3.95 -10.53 -3.97
N LEU A 116 2.73 -10.36 -4.48
CA LEU A 116 1.66 -11.34 -4.27
C LEU A 116 1.99 -12.70 -4.92
N THR A 117 2.55 -12.71 -6.13
CA THR A 117 3.00 -13.95 -6.79
C THR A 117 4.13 -14.62 -6.01
N GLU A 118 5.08 -13.87 -5.47
CA GLU A 118 6.18 -14.39 -4.67
C GLU A 118 5.69 -14.94 -3.32
N ALA A 119 4.76 -14.24 -2.65
CA ALA A 119 4.12 -14.68 -1.42
C ALA A 119 3.42 -16.04 -1.59
N LEU A 120 2.55 -16.17 -2.60
CA LEU A 120 1.81 -17.42 -2.86
C LEU A 120 2.74 -18.58 -3.24
N ARG A 121 3.83 -18.30 -3.96
CA ARG A 121 4.86 -19.31 -4.31
C ARG A 121 5.68 -19.76 -3.11
N ALA A 122 5.94 -18.87 -2.14
CA ALA A 122 6.65 -19.19 -0.92
C ALA A 122 5.78 -19.99 0.06
N CYS A 123 4.47 -19.68 0.10
CA CYS A 123 3.49 -20.34 0.95
C CYS A 123 3.17 -21.77 0.46
N GLY A 124 2.62 -21.90 -0.75
CA GLY A 124 2.19 -23.18 -1.33
C GLY A 124 0.97 -23.81 -0.63
N GLY A 125 0.18 -24.60 -1.38
CA GLY A 125 -1.03 -25.23 -0.85
C GLY A 125 -2.11 -24.22 -0.47
N MET A 126 -2.71 -24.38 0.71
CA MET A 126 -3.69 -23.46 1.29
C MET A 126 -2.96 -22.41 2.14
N VAL A 127 -3.32 -21.14 1.99
CA VAL A 127 -2.76 -20.04 2.80
C VAL A 127 -3.84 -19.23 3.51
N ASP A 128 -3.56 -18.89 4.77
CA ASP A 128 -4.35 -17.97 5.57
C ASP A 128 -3.86 -16.55 5.29
N LEU A 129 -4.70 -15.74 4.66
CA LEU A 129 -4.44 -14.34 4.37
C LEU A 129 -5.17 -13.47 5.41
N LYS A 130 -4.41 -12.78 6.25
CA LYS A 130 -4.90 -11.97 7.37
C LYS A 130 -4.73 -10.47 7.09
N LEU A 131 -5.82 -9.73 7.32
CA LEU A 131 -5.98 -8.31 7.01
C LEU A 131 -6.65 -7.59 8.19
N THR A 132 -6.32 -6.31 8.36
CA THR A 132 -7.03 -5.38 9.28
C THR A 132 -7.75 -4.26 8.54
N ASP A 133 -7.07 -3.58 7.61
CA ASP A 133 -7.57 -2.47 6.78
C ASP A 133 -6.77 -2.42 5.47
N GLY A 134 -7.31 -1.78 4.43
CA GLY A 134 -6.68 -1.60 3.11
C GLY A 134 -5.40 -0.75 3.10
N LYS A 135 -5.01 -0.14 4.24
CA LYS A 135 -3.69 0.49 4.46
C LYS A 135 -2.67 -0.41 5.17
N SER A 136 -3.12 -1.46 5.83
CA SER A 136 -2.30 -2.23 6.79
C SER A 136 -1.50 -3.35 6.11
N PRO A 137 -0.41 -3.83 6.73
CA PRO A 137 0.36 -4.95 6.20
C PRO A 137 -0.51 -6.20 6.05
N VAL A 138 -0.38 -6.89 4.91
CA VAL A 138 -1.08 -8.14 4.61
C VAL A 138 -0.22 -9.30 5.07
N LEU A 139 -0.72 -10.12 5.99
CA LEU A 139 0.00 -11.25 6.57
C LEU A 139 -0.46 -12.57 5.94
N PHE A 140 0.47 -13.31 5.36
CA PHE A 140 0.28 -14.66 4.85
C PHE A 140 0.85 -15.65 5.88
N VAL A 141 0.07 -16.68 6.25
CA VAL A 141 0.47 -17.71 7.21
C VAL A 141 0.23 -19.11 6.63
N VAL A 142 1.27 -19.96 6.68
CA VAL A 142 1.20 -21.40 6.34
C VAL A 142 2.14 -22.17 7.27
N ASP A 143 1.63 -23.16 8.01
CA ASP A 143 2.44 -24.14 8.77
C ASP A 143 3.64 -23.57 9.57
N GLY A 144 3.45 -22.41 10.20
CA GLY A 144 4.48 -21.72 11.00
C GLY A 144 5.41 -20.79 10.20
N TYR A 145 5.30 -20.76 8.88
CA TYR A 145 5.83 -19.71 8.03
C TYR A 145 4.92 -18.47 8.07
N GLN A 146 5.53 -17.29 8.13
CA GLN A 146 4.85 -16.00 8.10
C GLN A 146 5.54 -15.09 7.08
N LEU A 147 4.75 -14.44 6.23
CA LEU A 147 5.23 -13.50 5.23
C LEU A 147 4.34 -12.26 5.22
N VAL A 148 4.96 -11.07 5.28
CA VAL A 148 4.26 -9.79 5.29
C VAL A 148 4.46 -9.08 3.95
N VAL A 149 3.37 -8.64 3.32
CA VAL A 149 3.39 -7.78 2.13
C VAL A 149 2.76 -6.43 2.45
N MET A 150 3.44 -5.34 2.10
CA MET A 150 2.87 -3.99 2.23
C MET A 150 1.89 -3.70 1.07
N PRO A 151 0.69 -3.18 1.35
CA PRO A 151 -0.21 -2.74 0.29
C PRO A 151 0.26 -1.44 -0.35
N MET A 152 -0.26 -1.17 -1.55
CA MET A 152 -0.15 0.12 -2.21
C MET A 152 -1.32 1.01 -1.78
N LEU A 153 -1.02 2.22 -1.28
CA LEU A 153 -2.06 3.16 -0.87
C LEU A 153 -2.95 3.56 -2.07
N THR A 154 -4.27 3.45 -1.91
CA THR A 154 -5.27 3.92 -2.87
C THR A 154 -6.06 5.10 -2.31
N ALA A 155 -6.77 5.83 -3.18
CA ALA A 155 -7.65 6.93 -2.75
C ALA A 155 -8.84 6.43 -1.91
N ASP A 156 -9.33 5.22 -2.17
CA ASP A 156 -10.37 4.57 -1.34
C ASP A 156 -9.82 4.30 0.06
N SER A 157 -8.61 3.73 0.13
CA SER A 157 -7.89 3.49 1.38
C SER A 157 -7.61 4.79 2.16
N GLN A 158 -7.67 5.98 1.56
CA GLN A 158 -7.36 7.25 2.25
C GLN A 158 -8.52 7.85 3.04
N LYS A 159 -9.77 7.42 2.83
CA LYS A 159 -10.90 7.94 3.60
C LYS A 159 -10.81 7.45 5.06
N PRO A 160 -10.86 8.34 6.07
CA PRO A 160 -11.06 7.91 7.44
C PRO A 160 -12.50 7.44 7.61
N GLU A 161 -12.71 6.39 8.39
CA GLU A 161 -14.03 6.04 8.90
C GLU A 161 -14.50 7.14 9.86
N GLY A 162 -15.71 7.68 9.64
CA GLY A 162 -16.37 8.56 10.61
C GLY A 162 -16.38 10.06 10.29
N GLU A 163 -17.14 10.45 9.27
CA GLU A 163 -17.94 11.69 9.36
C GLU A 163 -19.39 11.40 8.99
N THR A 164 -20.15 10.85 9.94
CA THR A 164 -21.61 10.90 9.94
C THR A 164 -22.03 12.35 10.21
N GLN A 165 -22.02 13.19 9.17
CA GLN A 165 -22.64 14.51 9.25
C GLN A 165 -24.15 14.33 9.32
N THR A 166 -24.67 14.30 10.54
CA THR A 166 -26.11 14.34 10.83
C THR A 166 -26.69 15.62 10.27
N ALA A 167 -27.55 15.50 9.27
CA ALA A 167 -28.33 16.62 8.77
C ALA A 167 -29.46 16.95 9.76
N GLU A 168 -29.42 18.14 10.36
CA GLU A 168 -30.60 18.83 10.88
C GLU A 168 -30.85 20.09 10.02
N PRO A 169 -32.10 20.39 9.62
CA PRO A 169 -32.40 21.39 8.61
C PRO A 169 -32.79 22.78 9.15
N GLU A 170 -32.45 23.81 8.36
CA GLU A 170 -33.22 25.07 8.18
C GLU A 170 -33.38 26.05 9.38
N PRO A 171 -33.73 27.35 9.15
CA PRO A 171 -34.29 27.94 7.92
C PRO A 171 -33.60 29.20 7.37
N GLU A 172 -34.10 29.63 6.20
CA GLU A 172 -33.79 30.89 5.51
C GLU A 172 -34.20 32.15 6.29
N ALA A 173 -33.53 33.27 6.02
CA ALA A 173 -34.09 34.62 6.13
C ALA A 173 -33.35 35.57 5.16
N GLU A 174 -34.11 36.28 4.33
CA GLU A 174 -33.59 37.27 3.37
C GLU A 174 -33.29 38.64 4.00
N ASP A 175 -32.44 39.40 3.29
CA ASP A 175 -32.63 40.81 2.90
C ASP A 175 -31.97 42.00 3.63
N THR A 176 -31.70 43.03 2.80
CA THR A 176 -31.43 44.47 3.04
C THR A 176 -30.12 44.99 3.66
N GLU A 177 -29.24 45.46 2.77
CA GLU A 177 -28.77 46.86 2.53
C GLU A 177 -28.64 47.93 3.66
N ALA A 178 -27.76 48.92 3.41
CA ALA A 178 -27.52 50.21 4.14
C ALA A 178 -26.68 50.18 5.45
N GLU A 179 -25.85 51.17 5.85
CA GLU A 179 -25.29 52.39 5.19
C GLU A 179 -24.23 53.08 6.11
N GLN A 180 -23.04 53.47 5.58
CA GLN A 180 -22.05 54.48 6.09
C GLN A 180 -21.47 54.30 7.54
N ALA A 181 -20.36 54.91 8.01
CA ALA A 181 -19.36 55.92 7.55
C ALA A 181 -17.96 55.60 8.20
N GLU A 182 -16.82 56.31 8.06
CA GLU A 182 -16.43 57.55 7.35
C GLU A 182 -14.89 57.61 7.01
N ALA A 183 -14.22 58.77 7.22
CA ALA A 183 -12.84 59.19 6.96
C ALA A 183 -11.71 58.49 7.78
N VAL A 184 -10.40 58.59 7.47
CA VAL A 184 -9.59 59.76 7.02
C VAL A 184 -8.48 59.39 6.01
N ALA A 185 -8.15 60.34 5.12
CA ALA A 185 -7.23 60.20 3.99
C ALA A 185 -5.80 60.76 4.22
N VAL A 186 -4.84 60.31 3.40
CA VAL A 186 -3.72 61.14 2.89
C VAL A 186 -3.45 60.82 1.40
N VAL A 187 -3.08 61.82 0.61
CA VAL A 187 -3.08 61.81 -0.88
C VAL A 187 -1.67 62.00 -1.47
N LYS A 188 -1.39 61.31 -2.59
CA LYS A 188 -0.54 61.75 -3.73
C LYS A 188 -0.89 60.85 -4.94
N ALA A 189 -1.54 61.32 -6.01
CA ALA A 189 -1.02 62.15 -7.11
C ALA A 189 0.17 61.47 -7.85
N GLU A 190 0.18 61.28 -9.18
CA GLU A 190 -0.74 61.77 -10.23
C GLU A 190 -0.73 60.85 -11.51
N LYS A 191 -1.64 61.11 -12.45
CA LYS A 191 -1.89 60.40 -13.74
C LYS A 191 -1.08 61.11 -14.89
N PRO A 192 -1.07 60.70 -16.20
CA PRO A 192 -2.26 60.23 -16.95
C PRO A 192 -2.10 59.25 -18.16
N LYS A 193 -3.25 58.63 -18.52
CA LYS A 193 -3.83 58.38 -19.88
C LYS A 193 -2.88 57.91 -21.02
N ARG A 194 -3.28 56.94 -21.87
CA ARG A 194 -4.48 57.01 -22.74
C ARG A 194 -4.82 55.67 -23.40
N SER A 195 -6.10 55.48 -23.73
CA SER A 195 -6.66 54.31 -24.41
C SER A 195 -6.58 54.36 -25.94
N ARG A 196 -6.62 53.19 -26.59
CA ARG A 196 -7.59 52.89 -27.68
C ARG A 196 -7.71 51.39 -28.02
N LYS A 197 -8.86 51.06 -28.62
CA LYS A 197 -9.40 49.73 -28.93
C LYS A 197 -9.37 49.53 -30.46
N LYS A 198 -9.03 48.34 -30.97
CA LYS A 198 -9.69 47.59 -32.08
C LYS A 198 -8.84 46.45 -32.67
N GLU A 199 -9.54 45.34 -32.92
CA GLU A 199 -9.22 44.10 -33.66
C GLU A 199 -9.30 44.31 -35.22
N PRO A 200 -9.21 43.28 -36.10
CA PRO A 200 -8.24 42.15 -36.24
C PRO A 200 -7.86 41.77 -37.72
N VAL A 201 -7.19 40.61 -37.91
CA VAL A 201 -7.15 39.72 -39.13
C VAL A 201 -6.20 40.04 -40.32
N ALA A 202 -5.78 38.94 -40.99
CA ALA A 202 -5.03 38.73 -42.26
C ALA A 202 -3.49 38.70 -42.15
N VAL A 203 -2.82 37.54 -42.21
CA VAL A 203 -2.61 36.60 -43.35
C VAL A 203 -1.68 37.16 -44.44
N ALA A 204 -0.47 36.63 -44.47
CA ALA A 204 0.42 36.45 -45.62
C ALA A 204 1.29 35.21 -45.35
#